data_AF-N9PNV4-F1
#
_entry.id   AF-N9PNV4-F1
#
_cell.length_a   1.000
_cell.length_b   1.000
_cell.length_c   1.000
_cell.angle_alpha   90.00
_cell.angle_beta   90.00
_cell.angle_gamma   90.00
#
_symmetry.space_group_name_H-M   'P 1'
#
loop_
_entity.id
_entity.type
_entity.pdbx_description
1 polymer ?
#
loop_
_entity_poly.entity_id
_entity_poly.type
_entity_poly.pdbx_seq_one_letter_code
_entity_poly.pdbx_strand_id
1 'polypeptide(L)'
;MTYQDILNILRKGDSFDWLYFDNLGIYTYKNDVNLRIVRSRDERNTPFNEPWAVGHPDRNATRVFFTVYYGQSPVYDKMLVDVDGYRATLPLPDLTTMQVPFFEYQFASIINGSHGNRLDEYLRRSGLTIREE
;
A
#
# COMPACT_ATOMS: atom_id res chain seq x y z
N MET A 1 -17.92 -13.85 -1.10
CA MET A 1 -17.60 -12.52 -1.63
C MET A 1 -17.20 -12.65 -3.10
N THR A 2 -17.66 -11.75 -3.99
CA THR A 2 -17.23 -11.71 -5.40
C THR A 2 -15.96 -10.89 -5.56
N TYR A 3 -15.31 -10.96 -6.72
CA TYR A 3 -14.16 -10.10 -7.04
C TYR A 3 -14.51 -8.61 -6.92
N GLN A 4 -15.68 -8.20 -7.41
CA GLN A 4 -16.11 -6.80 -7.36
C GLN A 4 -16.36 -6.32 -5.93
N ASP A 5 -16.91 -7.17 -5.06
CA ASP A 5 -17.10 -6.85 -3.65
C ASP A 5 -15.76 -6.56 -2.96
N ILE A 6 -14.74 -7.38 -3.26
CA ILE A 6 -13.37 -7.19 -2.74
C ILE A 6 -12.80 -5.85 -3.20
N LEU A 7 -12.90 -5.53 -4.50
CA LEU A 7 -12.43 -4.25 -5.00
C LEU A 7 -13.16 -3.06 -4.35
N ASN A 8 -14.46 -3.19 -4.11
CA ASN A 8 -15.23 -2.15 -3.43
C ASN A 8 -14.80 -1.96 -1.97
N ILE A 9 -14.42 -3.04 -1.27
CA ILE A 9 -13.85 -2.95 0.09
C ILE A 9 -12.49 -2.24 0.05
N LEU A 10 -11.59 -2.64 -0.84
CA LEU A 10 -10.26 -2.03 -0.96
C LEU A 10 -10.35 -0.54 -1.33
N ARG A 11 -11.30 -0.17 -2.20
CA ARG A 11 -11.53 1.23 -2.62
C ARG A 11 -11.96 2.15 -1.48
N LYS A 12 -12.53 1.63 -0.39
CA LYS A 12 -12.90 2.47 0.78
C LYS A 12 -11.69 3.02 1.51
N GLY A 13 -10.55 2.31 1.46
CA GLY A 13 -9.30 2.70 2.09
C GLY A 13 -9.33 2.89 3.61
N ASP A 14 -10.37 2.38 4.28
CA ASP A 14 -10.52 2.53 5.73
C ASP A 14 -9.65 1.53 6.47
N SER A 15 -8.55 2.01 7.04
CA SER A 15 -7.63 1.17 7.80
C SER A 15 -8.19 0.67 9.12
N PHE A 16 -9.21 1.33 9.69
CA PHE A 16 -9.85 0.89 10.94
C PHE A 16 -10.66 -0.39 10.75
N ASP A 17 -11.00 -0.76 9.51
CA ASP A 17 -11.66 -2.03 9.19
C ASP A 17 -10.73 -3.25 9.18
N TRP A 18 -9.42 -3.05 9.41
CA TRP A 18 -8.42 -4.11 9.29
C TRP A 18 -7.72 -4.38 10.62
N LEU A 19 -7.46 -5.66 10.89
CA LEU A 19 -6.55 -6.11 11.94
C LEU A 19 -5.17 -6.28 11.33
N TYR A 20 -4.16 -5.62 11.90
CA TYR A 20 -2.78 -5.76 11.45
C TYR A 20 -1.97 -6.66 12.37
N PHE A 21 -1.41 -7.72 11.79
CA PHE A 21 -0.51 -8.66 12.44
C PHE A 21 0.91 -8.39 11.94
N ASP A 22 1.61 -7.46 12.59
CA ASP A 22 2.92 -6.95 12.16
C ASP A 22 3.97 -8.06 11.94
N ASN A 23 4.14 -8.95 12.92
CA ASN A 23 5.06 -10.09 12.83
C ASN A 23 4.80 -11.02 11.62
N LEU A 24 3.60 -10.99 11.06
CA LEU A 24 3.21 -11.81 9.91
C LEU A 24 3.12 -11.00 8.60
N GLY A 25 3.11 -9.67 8.67
CA GLY A 25 2.83 -8.80 7.54
C GLY A 25 1.43 -9.02 6.96
N ILE A 26 0.45 -9.38 7.81
CA ILE A 26 -0.92 -9.72 7.39
C ILE A 26 -1.90 -8.65 7.88
N TYR A 27 -2.75 -8.20 6.97
CA TYR A 27 -3.92 -7.37 7.25
C TYR A 27 -5.16 -8.25 7.06
N THR A 28 -5.96 -8.45 8.09
CA THR A 28 -7.20 -9.24 8.04
C THR A 28 -8.41 -8.33 8.12
N TYR A 29 -9.34 -8.46 7.18
CA TYR A 29 -10.56 -7.65 7.17
C TYR A 29 -11.49 -8.08 8.31
N LYS A 30 -11.93 -7.13 9.15
CA LYS A 30 -12.72 -7.43 10.37
C LYS A 30 -14.07 -8.04 10.06
N ASN A 31 -14.73 -7.60 8.99
CA ASN A 31 -16.09 -8.05 8.66
C ASN A 31 -16.11 -9.41 7.95
N ASP A 32 -14.99 -9.84 7.36
CA ASP A 32 -14.83 -11.18 6.78
C ASP A 32 -13.36 -11.61 6.83
N VAL A 33 -13.04 -12.48 7.78
CA VAL A 33 -11.66 -12.95 8.05
C VAL A 33 -11.07 -13.80 6.93
N ASN A 34 -11.85 -14.20 5.92
CA ASN A 34 -11.31 -14.84 4.72
C ASN A 34 -10.61 -13.84 3.79
N LEU A 35 -10.93 -12.55 3.88
CA LEU A 35 -10.27 -11.50 3.12
C LEU A 35 -9.04 -11.01 3.87
N ARG A 36 -7.87 -11.14 3.24
CA ARG A 36 -6.59 -10.72 3.81
C ARG A 36 -5.67 -10.09 2.78
N ILE A 37 -4.85 -9.14 3.21
CA ILE A 37 -3.73 -8.59 2.45
C ILE A 37 -2.45 -9.11 3.07
N VAL A 38 -1.54 -9.63 2.27
CA VAL A 38 -0.28 -10.21 2.72
C VAL A 38 0.87 -9.46 2.07
N ARG A 39 1.72 -8.86 2.89
CA ARG A 39 2.99 -8.26 2.45
C ARG A 39 4.00 -9.38 2.13
N SER A 40 4.75 -9.21 1.05
CA SER A 40 5.85 -10.09 0.70
C SER A 40 6.90 -10.12 1.79
N ARG A 41 7.44 -11.32 2.06
CA ARG A 41 8.67 -11.45 2.84
C ARG A 41 9.85 -10.86 2.07
N ASP A 42 10.87 -10.46 2.81
CA ASP A 42 11.96 -9.58 2.37
C ASP A 42 12.77 -10.06 1.17
N GLU A 43 12.76 -11.35 0.84
CA GLU A 43 13.48 -11.89 -0.31
C GLU A 43 13.01 -11.33 -1.66
N ARG A 44 11.78 -10.79 -1.74
CA ARG A 44 11.28 -10.09 -2.94
C ARG A 44 11.53 -8.58 -2.90
N ASN A 45 11.95 -8.06 -1.76
CA ASN A 45 12.10 -6.63 -1.53
C ASN A 45 13.46 -6.19 -2.06
N THR A 46 13.46 -5.22 -2.99
CA THR A 46 14.67 -4.77 -3.70
C THR A 46 14.80 -3.26 -3.63
N PRO A 47 16.01 -2.70 -3.65
CA PRO A 47 16.21 -1.25 -3.66
C PRO A 47 15.44 -0.55 -4.78
N PHE A 48 14.89 0.61 -4.49
CA PHE A 48 14.15 1.45 -5.42
C PHE A 48 14.73 2.86 -5.43
N ASN A 49 15.18 3.34 -6.60
CA ASN A 49 16.00 4.55 -6.69
C ASN A 49 15.35 5.70 -7.46
N GLU A 50 14.02 5.71 -7.59
CA GLU A 50 13.32 6.82 -8.22
C GLU A 50 13.46 8.11 -7.38
N PRO A 51 13.65 9.28 -7.99
CA PRO A 51 13.89 10.53 -7.26
C PRO A 51 12.81 10.87 -6.23
N TRP A 52 11.55 10.61 -6.55
CA TRP A 52 10.42 10.86 -5.65
C TRP A 52 10.46 9.97 -4.40
N ALA A 53 11.05 8.77 -4.50
CA ALA A 53 11.10 7.80 -3.42
C ALA A 53 12.35 7.93 -2.53
N VAL A 54 13.47 8.41 -3.09
CA VAL A 54 14.75 8.58 -2.35
C VAL A 54 15.00 10.00 -1.87
N GLY A 55 14.09 10.94 -2.14
CA GLY A 55 14.19 12.35 -1.78
C GLY A 55 13.97 12.67 -0.29
N HIS A 56 13.90 11.65 0.58
CA HIS A 56 13.66 11.79 2.01
C HIS A 56 14.99 11.85 2.82
N PRO A 57 14.94 12.24 4.11
CA PRO A 57 16.13 12.24 4.98
C PRO A 57 16.85 10.90 4.99
N ASP A 58 16.11 9.79 5.11
CA ASP A 58 16.62 8.47 4.79
C ASP A 58 16.36 8.15 3.32
N ARG A 59 17.44 7.89 2.57
CA ARG A 59 17.39 7.62 1.12
C ARG A 59 17.06 6.17 0.79
N ASN A 60 16.91 5.31 1.79
CA ASN A 60 16.58 3.92 1.59
C ASN A 60 15.09 3.80 1.21
N ALA A 61 14.85 3.55 -0.07
CA ALA A 61 13.55 3.15 -0.58
C ALA A 61 13.59 1.71 -1.12
N THR A 62 12.52 0.98 -0.89
CA THR A 62 12.45 -0.47 -1.16
C THR A 62 11.13 -0.83 -1.82
N ARG A 63 11.20 -1.61 -2.91
CA ARG A 63 10.01 -2.22 -3.52
C ARG A 63 9.42 -3.25 -2.57
N VAL A 64 8.11 -3.20 -2.37
CA VAL A 64 7.38 -4.18 -1.57
C VAL A 64 6.14 -4.64 -2.30
N PHE A 65 5.79 -5.91 -2.17
CA PHE A 65 4.65 -6.49 -2.87
C PHE A 65 3.57 -6.89 -1.88
N PHE A 66 2.33 -6.57 -2.21
CA PHE A 66 1.16 -6.95 -1.44
C PHE A 66 0.28 -7.84 -2.31
N THR A 67 -0.21 -8.93 -1.74
CA THR A 67 -1.17 -9.82 -2.41
C THR A 67 -2.42 -9.92 -1.55
N VAL A 68 -3.55 -9.62 -2.15
CA VAL A 68 -4.87 -9.79 -1.57
C VAL A 68 -5.35 -11.19 -1.86
N TYR A 69 -5.83 -11.86 -0.82
CA TYR A 69 -6.41 -13.19 -0.88
C TYR A 69 -7.84 -13.17 -0.38
N TYR A 70 -8.68 -13.99 -1.01
CA TYR A 70 -9.94 -14.43 -0.43
C TYR A 70 -9.88 -15.94 -0.22
N GLY A 71 -9.84 -16.36 1.05
CA GLY A 71 -9.45 -17.73 1.41
C GLY A 71 -8.02 -18.04 0.97
N GLN A 72 -7.87 -19.01 0.06
CA GLN A 72 -6.58 -19.42 -0.51
C GLN A 72 -6.31 -18.85 -1.91
N SER A 73 -7.30 -18.21 -2.53
CA SER A 73 -7.14 -17.69 -3.89
C SER A 73 -6.56 -16.27 -3.87
N PRO A 74 -5.45 -15.99 -4.59
CA PRO A 74 -5.03 -14.63 -4.84
C PRO A 74 -6.05 -13.95 -5.76
N VAL A 75 -6.42 -12.72 -5.44
CA VAL A 75 -7.45 -11.98 -6.18
C VAL A 75 -6.94 -10.66 -6.74
N TYR A 76 -5.94 -10.06 -6.11
CA TYR A 76 -5.33 -8.80 -6.53
C TYR A 76 -3.91 -8.73 -5.98
N ASP A 77 -2.99 -8.16 -6.74
CA ASP A 77 -1.62 -7.94 -6.31
C ASP A 77 -1.14 -6.54 -6.69
N LYS A 78 -0.27 -5.98 -5.85
CA LYS A 78 0.27 -4.66 -6.09
C LYS A 78 1.66 -4.48 -5.52
N MET A 79 2.50 -3.79 -6.29
CA MET A 79 3.77 -3.27 -5.79
C MET A 79 3.54 -1.88 -5.21
N LEU A 80 4.10 -1.63 -4.03
CA LEU A 80 4.22 -0.30 -3.40
C LEU A 80 5.70 -0.07 -3.07
N VAL A 81 6.03 1.11 -2.56
CA VAL A 81 7.40 1.49 -2.23
C VAL A 81 7.45 1.95 -0.78
N ASP A 82 8.22 1.24 0.03
CA ASP A 82 8.58 1.74 1.36
C ASP A 82 9.62 2.85 1.21
N VAL A 83 9.38 3.99 1.84
CA VAL A 83 10.22 5.19 1.76
C VAL A 83 10.67 5.65 3.15
N ASP A 84 11.71 6.50 3.16
CA ASP A 84 12.26 7.12 4.38
C ASP A 84 12.56 6.09 5.47
N GLY A 85 13.21 4.97 5.11
CA GLY A 85 13.55 3.90 6.04
C GLY A 85 12.33 3.19 6.62
N TYR A 86 11.37 2.79 5.77
CA TYR A 86 10.13 2.08 6.13
C TYR A 86 9.12 2.92 6.96
N ARG A 87 9.20 4.25 6.90
CA ARG A 87 8.28 5.14 7.65
C ARG A 87 6.93 5.36 6.98
N ALA A 88 6.86 5.11 5.67
CA ALA A 88 5.62 5.13 4.90
C ALA A 88 5.74 4.20 3.69
N THR A 89 4.59 3.72 3.21
CA THR A 89 4.49 2.85 2.04
C THR A 89 3.68 3.56 0.96
N LEU A 90 4.32 4.00 -0.11
CA LEU A 90 3.71 4.83 -1.15
C LEU A 90 3.31 4.01 -2.38
N PRO A 91 2.16 4.31 -3.00
CA PRO A 91 1.78 3.75 -4.29
C PRO A 91 2.63 4.34 -5.42
N LEU A 92 2.74 3.59 -6.53
CA LEU A 92 3.40 4.12 -7.71
C LEU A 92 2.55 5.21 -8.37
N PRO A 93 3.15 6.36 -8.72
CA PRO A 93 2.52 7.32 -9.60
C PRO A 93 2.68 6.91 -11.06
N ASP A 94 1.90 7.55 -11.93
CA ASP A 94 2.31 7.75 -13.32
C ASP A 94 3.57 8.65 -13.34
N LEU A 95 4.67 8.16 -13.93
CA LEU A 95 5.95 8.88 -13.89
C LEU A 95 5.97 10.15 -14.76
N THR A 96 4.98 10.34 -15.64
CA THR A 96 4.86 11.54 -16.48
C THR A 96 4.09 12.62 -15.75
N THR A 97 2.98 12.26 -15.12
CA THR A 97 2.09 13.23 -14.45
C THR A 97 2.36 13.37 -12.95
N MET A 98 3.12 12.45 -12.36
CA MET A 98 3.32 12.31 -10.91
C MET A 98 2.01 12.14 -10.14
N GLN A 99 1.00 11.59 -10.80
CA GLN A 99 -0.31 11.33 -10.21
C GLN A 99 -0.47 9.86 -9.84
N VAL A 100 -0.95 9.62 -8.63
CA VAL A 100 -1.32 8.31 -8.11
C VAL A 100 -2.78 8.02 -8.45
N PRO A 101 -3.11 6.87 -9.04
CA PRO A 101 -4.51 6.49 -9.24
C PRO A 101 -5.26 6.39 -7.92
N PHE A 102 -6.49 6.93 -7.84
CA PHE A 102 -7.27 6.97 -6.60
C PHE A 102 -7.41 5.60 -5.91
N PHE A 103 -7.63 4.54 -6.68
CA PHE A 103 -7.71 3.18 -6.13
C PHE A 103 -6.43 2.75 -5.40
N GLU A 104 -5.26 3.12 -5.95
CA GLU A 104 -3.95 2.79 -5.37
C GLU A 104 -3.65 3.62 -4.12
N TYR A 105 -4.10 4.88 -4.12
CA TYR A 105 -4.10 5.72 -2.92
C TYR A 105 -4.94 5.09 -1.80
N GLN A 106 -6.15 4.64 -2.10
CA GLN A 106 -7.02 3.99 -1.11
C GLN A 106 -6.44 2.67 -0.60
N PHE A 107 -5.85 1.87 -1.50
CA PHE A 107 -5.14 0.66 -1.10
C PHE A 107 -3.97 0.98 -0.15
N ALA A 108 -3.15 1.98 -0.49
CA ALA A 108 -2.06 2.43 0.38
C ALA A 108 -2.55 3.00 1.72
N SER A 109 -3.74 3.61 1.78
CA SER A 109 -4.35 4.11 3.03
C SER A 109 -4.57 2.98 4.03
N ILE A 110 -5.04 1.81 3.56
CA ILE A 110 -5.17 0.60 4.40
C ILE A 110 -3.82 0.22 5.00
N ILE A 111 -2.78 0.16 4.16
CA ILE A 111 -1.43 -0.26 4.55
C ILE A 111 -0.78 0.70 5.55
N ASN A 112 -0.93 2.01 5.35
CA ASN A 112 -0.30 3.01 6.21
C ASN A 112 -1.06 3.27 7.52
N GLY A 113 -2.27 2.73 7.68
CA GLY A 113 -3.04 2.96 8.90
C GLY A 113 -2.49 2.30 10.15
N SER A 114 -1.78 1.19 10.00
CA SER A 114 -1.00 0.60 11.09
C SER A 114 0.21 1.46 11.52
N HIS A 115 0.62 2.42 10.69
CA HIS A 115 1.81 3.26 10.88
C HIS A 115 1.46 4.72 11.24
N GLY A 116 0.24 4.96 11.73
CA GLY A 116 -0.20 6.29 12.16
C GLY A 116 -0.68 7.21 11.02
N ASN A 117 -1.13 6.65 9.89
CA ASN A 117 -1.78 7.37 8.78
C ASN A 117 -0.93 8.52 8.19
N ARG A 118 0.34 8.28 7.88
CA ARG A 118 1.24 9.32 7.34
C ARG A 118 1.22 9.44 5.81
N LEU A 119 0.34 8.71 5.12
CA LEU A 119 0.33 8.60 3.66
C LEU A 119 0.32 9.97 2.97
N ASP A 120 -0.61 10.86 3.33
CA ASP A 120 -0.75 12.18 2.71
C ASP A 120 0.49 13.06 2.89
N GLU A 121 1.12 13.00 4.07
CA GLU A 121 2.36 13.72 4.34
C GLU A 121 3.47 13.27 3.39
N TYR A 122 3.64 11.96 3.23
CA TYR A 122 4.70 11.39 2.39
C TYR A 122 4.41 11.52 0.90
N LEU A 123 3.15 11.46 0.45
CA LEU A 123 2.78 11.80 -0.93
C LEU A 123 3.21 13.24 -1.25
N ARG A 124 2.88 14.21 -0.38
CA ARG A 124 3.27 15.60 -0.55
C ARG A 124 4.79 15.78 -0.55
N ARG A 125 5.51 15.14 0.39
CA ARG A 125 6.98 15.19 0.45
C ARG A 125 7.65 14.59 -0.80
N SER A 126 6.98 13.63 -1.43
CA SER A 126 7.44 12.98 -2.67
C SER A 126 7.02 13.71 -3.95
N GLY A 127 6.31 14.84 -3.82
CA GLY A 127 5.78 15.59 -4.97
C GLY A 127 4.67 14.86 -5.72
N LEU A 128 3.99 13.91 -5.07
CA LEU A 128 2.91 13.12 -5.67
C LEU A 128 1.55 13.75 -5.37
N THR A 129 0.65 13.65 -6.34
CA THR A 129 -0.75 14.08 -6.21
C THR A 129 -1.68 12.92 -6.53
N ILE A 130 -2.94 13.02 -6.14
CA ILE A 130 -3.94 11.98 -6.41
C ILE A 130 -4.66 12.35 -7.71
N ARG A 131 -4.81 11.38 -8.61
CA ARG A 131 -5.66 11.52 -9.79
C ARG A 131 -7.12 11.41 -9.36
N GLU A 132 -7.92 12.44 -9.64
CA GLU A 132 -9.37 12.41 -9.43
C GLU A 132 -10.01 11.25 -10.22
N GLU A 133 -11.07 10.65 -9.68
CA GLU A 133 -11.78 9.51 -10.29
C GLU A 133 -12.41 9.85 -11.64
#